data_AF-A0A949B8A6-F1
#
_entry.id   AF-A0A949B8A6-F1
#
_cell.length_a   1.000
_cell.length_b   1.000
_cell.length_c   1.000
_cell.angle_alpha   90.00
_cell.angle_beta   90.00
_cell.angle_gamma   90.00
#
_symmetry.space_group_name_H-M   'P 1'
#
loop_
_entity.id
_entity.type
_entity.pdbx_description
1 polymer ?
#
loop_
_entity_poly.entity_id
_entity_poly.type
_entity_poly.pdbx_seq_one_letter_code
_entity_poly.pdbx_strand_id
1 'polypeptide(L)'
;MDGYEAISIIKNDKTLKKIPIVVLTASAMKSDEEEIKQIKCEGYVRKPVSRNKLISELKKHLSYFIENDIDVKKIKIDDFEDNRKIEVKSNKVPEILIKTLEELKNTRLEKIKNEFIINDIEDFAKEIEQTGKNYNVNFLIEWAHKLLKQTSGFDLNGINKSICDFNDVIENLKKLNGKS
;
A
#
# COMPACT_ATOMS: atom_id res chain seq x y z
N MET A 1 26.26 -11.86 7.09
CA MET A 1 26.05 -10.44 6.78
C MET A 1 24.68 -10.01 7.22
N ASP A 2 24.62 -9.53 8.46
CA ASP A 2 23.47 -8.82 9.01
C ASP A 2 23.61 -7.30 8.75
N GLY A 3 22.65 -6.51 9.27
CA GLY A 3 22.67 -5.05 9.12
C GLY A 3 23.85 -4.39 9.83
N TYR A 4 24.31 -4.94 10.94
CA TYR A 4 25.41 -4.39 11.75
C TYR A 4 26.76 -4.58 11.03
N GLU A 5 27.02 -5.78 10.51
CA GLU A 5 28.18 -6.10 9.69
C GLU A 5 28.22 -5.23 8.43
N ALA A 6 27.06 -5.04 7.76
CA ALA A 6 26.98 -4.19 6.58
C ALA A 6 27.35 -2.73 6.88
N ILE A 7 26.86 -2.16 8.00
CA ILE A 7 27.22 -0.79 8.40
C ILE A 7 28.71 -0.66 8.67
N SER A 8 29.30 -1.63 9.38
CA SER A 8 30.73 -1.65 9.67
C SER A 8 31.57 -1.69 8.39
N ILE A 9 31.21 -2.54 7.42
CA ILE A 9 31.88 -2.62 6.12
C ILE A 9 31.80 -1.27 5.39
N ILE A 10 30.62 -0.68 5.29
CA ILE A 10 30.40 0.59 4.57
C ILE A 10 31.17 1.75 5.22
N LYS A 11 31.16 1.86 6.56
CA LYS A 11 31.80 2.98 7.26
C LYS A 11 33.33 2.85 7.38
N ASN A 12 33.87 1.63 7.24
CA ASN A 12 35.32 1.42 7.20
C ASN A 12 35.91 1.58 5.78
N ASP A 13 35.09 1.52 4.74
CA ASP A 13 35.52 1.80 3.37
C ASP A 13 35.77 3.31 3.13
N LYS A 14 36.94 3.66 2.61
CA LYS A 14 37.35 5.07 2.40
C LYS A 14 36.46 5.84 1.43
N THR A 15 35.88 5.15 0.46
CA THR A 15 35.02 5.72 -0.59
C THR A 15 33.55 5.76 -0.15
N LEU A 16 33.08 4.74 0.56
CA LEU A 16 31.67 4.61 0.94
C LEU A 16 31.32 5.27 2.28
N LYS A 17 32.29 5.51 3.17
CA LYS A 17 32.03 6.07 4.51
C LYS A 17 31.26 7.39 4.53
N LYS A 18 31.26 8.15 3.42
CA LYS A 18 30.54 9.42 3.26
C LYS A 18 29.05 9.24 2.93
N ILE A 19 28.63 8.05 2.51
CA ILE A 19 27.23 7.75 2.19
C ILE A 19 26.43 7.72 3.51
N PRO A 20 25.37 8.53 3.64
CA PRO A 20 24.49 8.48 4.80
C PRO A 20 23.80 7.12 4.91
N ILE A 21 23.76 6.55 6.11
CA ILE A 21 23.08 5.28 6.38
C ILE A 21 21.88 5.54 7.29
N VAL A 22 20.70 5.09 6.83
CA VAL A 22 19.47 5.10 7.62
C VAL A 22 19.08 3.66 7.94
N VAL A 23 19.03 3.30 9.22
CA VAL A 23 18.72 1.94 9.67
C VAL A 23 17.21 1.75 9.81
N LEU A 24 16.67 0.67 9.24
CA LEU A 24 15.26 0.29 9.38
C LEU A 24 15.12 -0.98 10.23
N THR A 25 14.63 -0.87 11.47
CA THR A 25 14.58 -2.00 12.43
C THR A 25 13.15 -2.36 12.85
N ALA A 26 12.90 -3.66 13.09
CA ALA A 26 11.63 -4.17 13.63
C ALA A 26 11.56 -4.13 15.18
N SER A 27 12.70 -4.05 15.85
CA SER A 27 12.77 -4.05 17.32
C SER A 27 12.88 -2.62 17.89
N ALA A 28 12.33 -2.42 19.09
CA ALA A 28 12.34 -1.17 19.86
C ALA A 28 12.82 -1.41 21.29
N MET A 29 13.51 -2.52 21.53
CA MET A 29 14.10 -2.73 22.83
C MET A 29 15.15 -1.63 23.04
N LYS A 30 15.15 -1.03 24.23
CA LYS A 30 16.10 0.05 24.59
C LYS A 30 17.56 -0.35 24.37
N SER A 31 17.87 -1.64 24.48
CA SER A 31 19.17 -2.23 24.14
C SER A 31 19.58 -1.92 22.71
N ASP A 32 18.65 -1.99 21.76
CA ASP A 32 18.93 -1.78 20.34
C ASP A 32 19.10 -0.30 20.02
N GLU A 33 18.42 0.60 20.73
CA GLU A 33 18.65 2.04 20.56
C GLU A 33 20.03 2.47 21.06
N GLU A 34 20.52 1.87 22.14
CA GLU A 34 21.88 2.14 22.65
C GLU A 34 22.94 1.55 21.73
N GLU A 35 22.74 0.33 21.22
CA GLU A 35 23.63 -0.32 20.27
C GLU A 35 23.63 0.43 18.91
N ILE A 36 22.46 0.86 18.42
CA ILE A 36 22.34 1.68 17.20
C ILE A 36 22.95 3.07 17.39
N LYS A 37 22.85 3.69 18.58
CA LYS A 37 23.53 4.96 18.88
C LYS A 37 25.05 4.84 18.89
N GLN A 38 25.59 3.68 19.23
CA GLN A 38 27.04 3.44 19.17
C GLN A 38 27.53 3.28 17.72
N ILE A 39 26.62 2.99 16.80
CA ILE A 39 26.93 2.83 15.39
C ILE A 39 26.93 4.19 14.71
N LYS A 40 27.92 4.41 13.85
CA LYS A 40 28.05 5.63 13.04
C LYS A 40 27.01 5.61 11.91
N CYS A 41 25.72 5.75 12.23
CA CYS A 41 24.65 5.95 11.26
C CYS A 41 23.99 7.31 11.46
N GLU A 42 23.51 7.91 10.37
CA GLU A 42 22.96 9.26 10.34
C GLU A 42 21.45 9.28 10.60
N GLY A 43 20.77 8.13 10.49
CA GLY A 43 19.34 8.03 10.75
C GLY A 43 18.89 6.65 11.20
N TYR A 44 17.74 6.62 11.88
CA TYR A 44 17.09 5.39 12.35
C TYR A 44 15.58 5.53 12.19
N VAL A 45 14.95 4.47 11.71
CA VAL A 45 13.50 4.38 11.53
C VAL A 45 12.98 3.03 12.00
N ARG A 46 11.95 3.05 12.84
CA ARG A 46 11.28 1.85 13.35
C ARG A 46 10.19 1.37 12.39
N LYS A 47 10.10 0.05 12.20
CA LYS A 47 8.97 -0.62 11.55
C LYS A 47 7.79 -0.79 12.54
N PRO A 48 6.54 -0.68 12.07
CA PRO A 48 6.15 -0.25 10.72
C PRO A 48 6.41 1.25 10.52
N VAL A 49 7.02 1.61 9.39
CA VAL A 49 7.34 2.99 9.03
C VAL A 49 6.26 3.57 8.13
N SER A 50 5.76 4.76 8.44
CA SER A 50 4.86 5.48 7.54
C SER A 50 5.65 6.24 6.46
N ARG A 51 5.07 6.42 5.27
CA ARG A 51 5.68 7.20 4.17
C ARG A 51 6.12 8.59 4.63
N ASN A 52 5.30 9.29 5.41
CA ASN A 52 5.64 10.62 5.93
C ASN A 52 6.89 10.58 6.83
N LYS A 53 7.02 9.57 7.71
CA LYS A 53 8.22 9.40 8.53
C LYS A 53 9.44 9.06 7.69
N LEU A 54 9.31 8.15 6.72
CA LEU A 54 10.40 7.78 5.83
C LEU A 54 10.89 8.97 5.00
N ILE A 55 9.97 9.69 4.36
CA ILE A 55 10.29 10.88 3.56
C ILE A 55 10.91 11.97 4.43
N SER A 56 10.39 12.19 5.64
CA SER A 56 10.97 13.16 6.57
C SER A 56 12.39 12.80 6.97
N GLU A 57 12.68 11.51 7.16
CA GLU A 57 14.04 11.04 7.46
C GLU A 57 14.96 11.20 6.26
N LEU A 58 14.54 10.78 5.07
CA LEU A 58 15.32 10.91 3.84
C LEU A 58 15.64 12.37 3.50
N LYS A 59 14.70 13.28 3.73
CA LYS A 59 14.89 14.73 3.53
C LYS A 59 16.02 15.33 4.38
N LYS A 60 16.40 14.72 5.50
CA LYS A 60 17.53 15.19 6.33
C LYS A 60 18.88 14.94 5.65
N HIS A 61 18.94 13.93 4.78
CA HIS A 61 20.20 13.41 4.24
C HIS A 61 20.34 13.61 2.72
N LEU A 62 19.24 13.94 2.03
CA LEU A 62 19.21 14.20 0.59
C LEU A 62 19.06 15.70 0.30
N SER A 63 19.84 16.19 -0.66
CA SER A 63 19.56 17.50 -1.27
C SER A 63 18.27 17.39 -2.09
N TYR A 64 17.26 18.20 -1.76
CA TYR A 64 15.99 18.23 -2.48
C TYR A 64 15.60 19.67 -2.79
N PHE A 65 15.02 19.89 -3.96
CA PHE A 65 14.41 21.15 -4.35
C PHE A 65 12.90 20.96 -4.38
N ILE A 66 12.17 21.81 -3.67
CA ILE A 66 10.72 21.90 -3.82
C ILE A 66 10.47 22.67 -5.11
N GLU A 67 10.05 21.98 -6.17
CA GLU A 67 9.39 22.67 -7.27
C GLU A 67 8.06 23.19 -6.74
N ASN A 68 7.96 24.51 -6.58
CA ASN A 68 6.72 25.17 -6.16
C ASN A 68 5.64 24.96 -7.24
N ASP A 69 4.49 24.43 -6.80
CA ASP A 69 3.19 24.39 -7.46
C ASP A 69 3.13 23.89 -8.93
N ILE A 70 2.89 22.58 -9.09
CA ILE A 70 1.98 22.16 -10.15
C ILE A 70 0.61 22.71 -9.76
N ASP A 71 0.19 23.77 -10.44
CA ASP A 71 -1.10 24.44 -10.32
C ASP A 71 -2.26 23.44 -10.50
N VAL A 72 -2.69 22.80 -9.40
CA VAL A 72 -3.78 21.81 -9.36
C VAL A 72 -5.11 22.44 -9.83
N LYS A 73 -5.18 23.76 -9.99
CA LYS A 73 -6.33 24.49 -10.54
C LYS A 73 -6.46 24.43 -12.07
N LYS A 74 -5.49 23.86 -12.81
CA LYS A 74 -5.56 23.76 -14.28
C LYS A 74 -5.95 22.38 -14.83
N ILE A 75 -6.20 21.39 -13.98
CA ILE A 75 -6.95 20.21 -14.41
C ILE A 75 -8.40 20.65 -14.53
N LYS A 76 -8.86 20.91 -15.76
CA LYS A 76 -10.28 21.02 -16.05
C LYS A 76 -10.97 19.77 -15.54
N ILE A 77 -11.78 19.91 -14.51
CA ILE A 77 -12.75 18.90 -14.07
C ILE A 77 -13.97 19.06 -14.99
N ASP A 78 -13.78 18.84 -16.28
CA ASP A 78 -14.85 18.48 -17.22
C ASP A 78 -14.77 16.92 -17.21
N ASP A 79 -15.63 16.09 -16.64
CA ASP A 79 -17.04 16.17 -16.27
C ASP A 79 -17.26 15.26 -15.05
N PHE A 80 -16.99 15.73 -13.83
CA PHE A 80 -17.45 15.03 -12.62
C PHE A 80 -18.91 15.41 -12.37
N GLU A 81 -19.77 15.10 -13.35
CA GLU A 81 -21.19 14.98 -13.07
C GLU A 81 -21.38 13.86 -12.05
N ASP A 82 -22.02 14.22 -10.95
CA ASP A 82 -22.55 13.35 -9.90
C ASP A 82 -23.54 12.33 -10.51
N ASN A 83 -23.01 11.35 -11.22
CA ASN A 83 -23.75 10.21 -11.74
C ASN A 83 -23.55 9.03 -10.77
N ARG A 84 -23.99 9.22 -9.52
CA ARG A 84 -24.49 8.14 -8.66
C ARG A 84 -25.80 7.54 -9.22
N LYS A 85 -25.90 7.40 -10.55
CA LYS A 85 -26.90 6.59 -11.22
C LYS A 85 -26.28 5.23 -11.46
N ILE A 86 -26.60 4.34 -10.52
CA ILE A 86 -26.37 2.92 -10.66
C ILE A 86 -27.24 2.47 -11.85
N GLU A 87 -26.67 2.36 -13.05
CA GLU A 87 -27.25 1.52 -14.10
C GLU A 87 -26.96 0.05 -13.72
N VAL A 88 -27.76 -0.48 -12.80
CA VAL A 88 -27.91 -1.94 -12.68
C VAL A 88 -28.65 -2.39 -13.94
N LYS A 89 -27.92 -2.78 -14.99
CA LYS A 89 -28.50 -3.76 -15.91
C LYS A 89 -28.80 -5.00 -15.06
N SER A 90 -30.09 -5.27 -14.89
CA SER A 90 -30.71 -6.29 -14.03
C SER A 90 -30.18 -7.71 -14.28
N ASN A 91 -28.93 -7.98 -13.92
CA ASN A 91 -28.36 -9.30 -13.84
C ASN A 91 -28.00 -9.56 -12.38
N LYS A 92 -28.68 -10.54 -11.78
CA LYS A 92 -28.29 -11.11 -10.47
C LYS A 92 -26.79 -11.35 -10.46
N VAL A 93 -26.12 -10.96 -9.38
CA VAL A 93 -24.70 -11.29 -9.20
C VAL A 93 -24.61 -12.80 -9.03
N PRO A 94 -23.81 -13.52 -9.84
CA PRO A 94 -23.69 -14.97 -9.69
C PRO A 94 -23.16 -15.35 -8.30
N GLU A 95 -23.78 -16.32 -7.62
CA GLU A 95 -23.28 -16.81 -6.32
C GLU A 95 -21.83 -17.30 -6.41
N ILE A 96 -21.43 -17.82 -7.58
CA ILE A 96 -20.06 -18.22 -7.86
C ILE A 96 -19.07 -17.05 -7.70
N LEU A 97 -19.44 -15.82 -8.03
CA LEU A 97 -18.59 -14.65 -7.83
C LEU A 97 -18.33 -14.40 -6.34
N ILE A 98 -19.40 -14.43 -5.53
CA ILE A 98 -19.29 -14.21 -4.08
C ILE A 98 -18.38 -15.28 -3.46
N LYS A 99 -18.59 -16.54 -3.85
CA LYS A 99 -17.75 -17.66 -3.40
C LYS A 99 -16.28 -17.47 -3.80
N THR A 100 -15.99 -17.09 -5.04
CA THR A 100 -14.63 -16.82 -5.50
C THR A 100 -13.97 -15.70 -4.69
N LEU A 101 -14.69 -14.61 -4.40
CA LEU A 101 -14.15 -13.51 -3.60
C LEU A 101 -13.89 -13.91 -2.14
N GLU A 102 -14.77 -14.73 -1.55
CA GLU A 102 -14.56 -15.27 -0.20
C GLU A 102 -13.36 -16.23 -0.14
N GLU A 103 -13.16 -17.07 -1.16
CA GLU A 103 -11.99 -17.95 -1.27
C GLU A 103 -10.69 -17.13 -1.41
N LEU A 104 -10.67 -16.11 -2.28
CA LEU A 104 -9.54 -15.19 -2.43
C LEU A 104 -9.24 -14.46 -1.12
N LYS A 105 -10.27 -14.04 -0.39
CA LYS A 105 -10.13 -13.42 0.93
C LYS A 105 -9.44 -14.36 1.91
N ASN A 106 -9.95 -15.58 2.04
CA ASN A 106 -9.50 -16.53 3.06
C ASN A 106 -8.08 -17.05 2.78
N THR A 107 -7.68 -17.10 1.51
CA THR A 107 -6.38 -17.61 1.10
C THR A 107 -5.26 -16.56 1.16
N ARG A 108 -5.53 -15.29 0.82
CA ARG A 108 -4.48 -14.29 0.63
C ARG A 108 -4.53 -13.10 1.58
N LEU A 109 -5.71 -12.73 2.08
CA LEU A 109 -5.87 -11.47 2.82
C LEU A 109 -5.11 -11.48 4.16
N GLU A 110 -5.08 -12.61 4.87
CA GLU A 110 -4.34 -12.74 6.13
C GLU A 110 -2.82 -12.68 5.91
N LYS A 111 -2.32 -13.30 4.84
CA LYS A 111 -0.91 -13.20 4.46
C LYS A 111 -0.53 -11.75 4.15
N ILE A 112 -1.36 -11.06 3.36
CA ILE A 112 -1.18 -9.66 3.00
C ILE A 112 -1.17 -8.75 4.24
N LYS A 113 -2.09 -8.96 5.19
CA LYS A 113 -2.15 -8.21 6.46
C LYS A 113 -0.93 -8.41 7.35
N ASN A 114 -0.35 -9.61 7.35
CA ASN A 114 0.77 -9.93 8.23
C ASN A 114 2.12 -9.53 7.62
N GLU A 115 2.31 -9.76 6.32
CA GLU A 115 3.62 -9.63 5.67
C GLU A 115 3.78 -8.31 4.90
N PHE A 116 2.69 -7.67 4.46
CA PHE A 116 2.70 -6.43 3.67
C PHE A 116 3.65 -6.48 2.45
N ILE A 117 3.70 -7.64 1.79
CA ILE A 117 4.49 -7.81 0.57
C ILE A 117 3.77 -7.10 -0.59
N ILE A 118 4.43 -6.09 -1.16
CA ILE A 118 3.90 -5.24 -2.23
C ILE A 118 3.43 -6.06 -3.44
N ASN A 119 4.24 -7.00 -3.91
CA ASN A 119 3.89 -7.84 -5.06
C ASN A 119 2.63 -8.68 -4.80
N ASP A 120 2.49 -9.24 -3.59
CA ASP A 120 1.31 -10.02 -3.22
C ASP A 120 0.04 -9.16 -3.20
N ILE A 121 0.16 -7.89 -2.77
CA ILE A 121 -0.94 -6.92 -2.80
C ILE A 121 -1.31 -6.56 -4.23
N GLU A 122 -0.33 -6.34 -5.11
CA GLU A 122 -0.58 -6.05 -6.52
C GLU A 122 -1.25 -7.22 -7.24
N ASP A 123 -0.76 -8.43 -7.02
CA ASP A 123 -1.32 -9.65 -7.61
C ASP A 123 -2.76 -9.87 -7.14
N PHE A 124 -3.02 -9.70 -5.85
CA PHE A 124 -4.37 -9.74 -5.31
C PHE A 124 -5.28 -8.69 -5.96
N ALA A 125 -4.82 -7.45 -6.09
CA ALA A 125 -5.61 -6.39 -6.72
C ALA A 125 -5.90 -6.69 -8.20
N LYS A 126 -4.92 -7.20 -8.96
CA LYS A 126 -5.10 -7.62 -10.36
C LYS A 126 -6.11 -8.76 -10.51
N GLU A 127 -6.10 -9.74 -9.59
CA GLU A 127 -7.07 -10.83 -9.57
C GLU A 127 -8.50 -10.32 -9.31
N ILE A 128 -8.66 -9.36 -8.39
CA ILE A 128 -9.97 -8.71 -8.15
C ILE A 128 -10.41 -7.89 -9.37
N GLU A 129 -9.48 -7.18 -10.02
CA GLU A 129 -9.77 -6.42 -11.25
C GLU A 129 -10.25 -7.35 -12.37
N GLN A 130 -9.54 -8.45 -12.60
CA GLN A 130 -9.90 -9.43 -13.62
C GLN A 130 -11.24 -10.10 -13.31
N THR A 131 -11.49 -10.41 -12.04
CA THR A 131 -12.77 -10.94 -11.57
C THR A 131 -13.90 -9.93 -11.85
N GLY A 132 -13.69 -8.65 -11.50
CA GLY A 132 -14.64 -7.58 -11.80
C GLY A 132 -14.94 -7.46 -13.30
N LYS A 133 -13.92 -7.56 -14.16
CA LYS A 133 -14.10 -7.56 -15.62
C LYS A 133 -14.88 -8.78 -16.12
N ASN A 134 -14.54 -9.99 -15.64
CA ASN A 134 -15.19 -11.24 -16.07
C ASN A 134 -16.69 -11.26 -15.77
N TYR A 135 -17.10 -10.67 -14.65
CA TYR A 135 -18.50 -10.62 -14.22
C TYR A 135 -19.17 -9.26 -14.50
N ASN A 136 -18.46 -8.35 -15.17
CA ASN A 136 -18.92 -7.00 -15.50
C ASN A 136 -19.41 -6.19 -14.28
N VAL A 137 -18.64 -6.26 -13.19
CA VAL A 137 -18.91 -5.63 -11.89
C VAL A 137 -17.97 -4.43 -11.69
N ASN A 138 -18.44 -3.24 -12.08
CA ASN A 138 -17.59 -2.04 -12.12
C ASN A 138 -17.00 -1.64 -10.76
N PHE A 139 -17.77 -1.72 -9.67
CA PHE A 139 -17.25 -1.29 -8.37
C PHE A 139 -16.10 -2.20 -7.87
N LEU A 140 -16.00 -3.47 -8.30
CA LEU A 140 -14.85 -4.34 -8.01
C LEU A 140 -13.60 -3.87 -8.77
N ILE A 141 -13.78 -3.47 -10.03
CA ILE A 141 -12.72 -2.90 -10.87
C ILE A 141 -12.20 -1.61 -10.24
N GLU A 142 -13.10 -0.72 -9.82
CA GLU A 142 -12.74 0.53 -9.15
C GLU A 142 -12.01 0.31 -7.82
N TRP A 143 -12.50 -0.65 -7.01
CA TRP A 143 -11.83 -1.01 -5.76
C TRP A 143 -10.42 -1.56 -6.01
N ALA A 144 -10.24 -2.40 -7.02
CA ALA A 144 -8.94 -2.94 -7.40
C ALA A 144 -7.97 -1.85 -7.91
N HIS A 145 -8.45 -0.94 -8.78
CA HIS A 145 -7.65 0.20 -9.26
C HIS A 145 -7.22 1.13 -8.13
N LYS A 146 -8.11 1.38 -7.17
CA LYS A 146 -7.77 2.14 -5.96
C LYS A 146 -6.64 1.45 -5.19
N LEU A 147 -6.73 0.14 -4.96
CA LEU A 147 -5.69 -0.60 -4.27
C LEU A 147 -4.36 -0.57 -5.04
N LEU A 148 -4.37 -0.79 -6.35
CA LEU A 148 -3.17 -0.68 -7.20
C LEU A 148 -2.52 0.70 -7.11
N LYS A 149 -3.31 1.78 -7.19
CA LYS A 149 -2.80 3.15 -7.06
C LYS A 149 -2.17 3.40 -5.69
N GLN A 150 -2.78 2.88 -4.63
CA GLN A 150 -2.24 2.96 -3.27
C GLN A 150 -0.92 2.19 -3.15
N THR A 151 -0.83 1.01 -3.78
CA THR A 151 0.38 0.19 -3.82
C THR A 151 1.52 0.87 -4.56
N SER A 152 1.30 1.35 -5.79
CA SER A 152 2.31 2.11 -6.54
C SER A 152 2.71 3.41 -5.84
N GLY A 153 1.78 4.01 -5.09
CA GLY A 153 2.01 5.20 -4.28
C GLY A 153 2.61 4.95 -2.89
N PHE A 154 2.88 3.69 -2.53
CA PHE A 154 3.33 3.29 -1.18
C PHE A 154 2.45 3.88 -0.05
N ASP A 155 1.14 4.00 -0.29
CA ASP A 155 0.16 4.50 0.69
C ASP A 155 -0.28 3.36 1.62
N LEU A 156 0.57 3.03 2.60
CA LEU A 156 0.33 1.92 3.54
C LEU A 156 -0.99 2.07 4.32
N ASN A 157 -1.37 3.30 4.67
CA ASN A 157 -2.63 3.55 5.38
C ASN A 157 -3.82 3.29 4.46
N GLY A 158 -3.74 3.78 3.21
CA GLY A 158 -4.74 3.52 2.19
C GLY A 158 -4.89 2.03 1.87
N ILE A 159 -3.76 1.31 1.73
CA ILE A 159 -3.72 -0.14 1.52
C ILE A 159 -4.42 -0.87 2.67
N ASN A 160 -4.00 -0.59 3.91
CA ASN A 160 -4.57 -1.24 5.10
C ASN A 160 -6.08 -0.97 5.23
N LYS A 161 -6.50 0.28 4.96
CA LYS A 161 -7.91 0.64 4.91
C LYS A 161 -8.65 -0.15 3.84
N SER A 162 -8.17 -0.17 2.60
CA SER A 162 -8.80 -0.91 1.51
C SER A 162 -8.90 -2.41 1.80
N ILE A 163 -7.85 -3.02 2.37
CA ILE A 163 -7.85 -4.43 2.81
C ILE A 163 -8.92 -4.69 3.88
N CYS A 164 -9.04 -3.81 4.88
CA CYS A 164 -10.07 -3.92 5.93
C CYS A 164 -11.49 -3.78 5.34
N ASP A 165 -11.66 -2.80 4.44
CA ASP A 165 -12.93 -2.48 3.77
C ASP A 165 -13.36 -3.59 2.78
N PHE A 166 -12.51 -4.56 2.45
CA PHE A 166 -12.84 -5.64 1.50
C PHE A 166 -14.01 -6.52 1.98
N ASN A 167 -14.24 -6.63 3.29
CA ASN A 167 -15.44 -7.30 3.80
C ASN A 167 -16.73 -6.58 3.38
N ASP A 168 -16.73 -5.24 3.44
CA ASP A 168 -17.88 -4.43 3.06
C ASP A 168 -18.17 -4.54 1.56
N VAL A 169 -17.13 -4.71 0.74
CA VAL A 169 -17.23 -4.99 -0.70
C VAL A 169 -18.03 -6.28 -0.95
N ILE A 170 -17.72 -7.36 -0.22
CA ILE A 170 -18.43 -8.64 -0.32
C ILE A 170 -19.88 -8.52 0.20
N GLU A 171 -20.09 -7.83 1.31
CA GLU A 171 -21.44 -7.64 1.89
C GLU A 171 -22.34 -6.79 0.98
N ASN A 172 -21.77 -5.78 0.31
CA ASN A 172 -22.51 -5.00 -0.69
C ASN A 172 -22.92 -5.85 -1.91
N LEU A 173 -22.09 -6.81 -2.32
CA LEU A 173 -22.46 -7.78 -3.36
C LEU A 173 -23.62 -8.68 -2.94
N LYS A 174 -23.58 -9.21 -1.71
CA LYS A 174 -24.67 -10.05 -1.17
C LYS A 174 -25.99 -9.29 -1.15
N LYS A 175 -25.97 -8.00 -0.75
CA LYS A 175 -27.16 -7.13 -0.75
C LYS A 175 -27.75 -6.90 -2.14
N LEU A 176 -26.92 -6.84 -3.19
CA LEU A 176 -27.40 -6.75 -4.56
C LEU A 176 -28.16 -8.02 -5.01
N ASN A 177 -27.85 -9.17 -4.40
CA ASN A 177 -28.54 -10.43 -4.67
C ASN A 177 -29.82 -10.63 -3.83
N GLY A 178 -29.91 -9.99 -2.66
CA GLY A 178 -31.03 -10.10 -1.72
C GLY A 178 -32.19 -9.11 -1.91
N LYS A 179 -32.10 -8.19 -2.89
CA LYS A 179 -33.22 -7.32 -3.29
C LYS A 179 -34.00 -7.99 -4.43
N SER A 180 -34.88 -8.91 -4.09
CA SER A 180 -35.91 -9.41 -5.00
C SER A 180 -37.24 -9.57 -4.28
#